data_AF-A0A9Q4G8T3-F1
#
_entry.id   AF-A0A9Q4G8T3-F1
#
_cell.length_a   1.000
_cell.length_b   1.000
_cell.length_c   1.000
_cell.angle_alpha   90.00
_cell.angle_beta   90.00
_cell.angle_gamma   90.00
#
_symmetry.space_group_name_H-M   'P 1'
#
loop_
_entity.id
_entity.type
_entity.pdbx_description
1 polymer ?
#
loop_
_entity_poly.entity_id
_entity_poly.type
_entity_poly.pdbx_seq_one_letter_code
_entity_poly.pdbx_strand_id
1 'polypeptide(L)'
;MGDALSRATSFNEKGGVITMNKNGDQGVMAAVSGVTISPSSGKNAHIDVYNSAKPSEWGNVSSQLGTVHTHTSGTETIGNRKFGFEQSPSGQDILNAAGRGNLPLNNYVLSSSKNTVYIYNGPDTLATFPLQKFLSFGK
;
A
#
# COMPACT_ATOMS: atom_id res chain seq x y z
N MET A 1 12.28 4.08 2.02
CA MET A 1 11.10 3.60 1.25
C MET A 1 11.45 2.90 -0.08
N GLY A 2 12.72 2.84 -0.52
CA GLY A 2 13.11 2.29 -1.83
C GLY A 2 12.79 0.81 -2.09
N ASP A 3 12.59 -0.02 -1.06
CA ASP A 3 12.34 -1.47 -1.22
C ASP A 3 10.85 -1.87 -1.22
N ALA A 4 9.92 -0.94 -0.94
CA ALA A 4 8.49 -1.22 -0.98
C ALA A 4 7.94 -1.30 -2.42
N LEU A 5 8.62 -0.64 -3.37
CA LEU A 5 8.21 -0.53 -4.78
C LEU A 5 8.93 -1.46 -5.74
N SER A 6 10.12 -1.95 -5.38
CA SER A 6 10.84 -2.98 -6.15
C SER A 6 10.03 -4.27 -6.29
N ARG A 7 8.89 -4.37 -5.58
CA ARG A 7 8.11 -5.57 -5.41
C ARG A 7 6.75 -5.52 -6.12
N ALA A 8 6.21 -4.40 -6.59
CA ALA A 8 4.88 -4.39 -7.23
C ALA A 8 4.86 -5.34 -8.44
N THR A 9 4.11 -6.45 -8.36
CA THR A 9 3.85 -7.30 -9.52
C THR A 9 2.53 -6.88 -10.15
N SER A 10 2.25 -7.34 -11.36
CA SER A 10 1.06 -6.92 -12.09
C SER A 10 -0.27 -7.45 -11.55
N PHE A 11 -0.24 -8.32 -10.52
CA PHE A 11 -1.44 -9.02 -10.03
C PHE A 11 -1.53 -9.16 -8.50
N ASN A 12 -0.64 -8.55 -7.71
CA ASN A 12 -0.76 -8.53 -6.24
C ASN A 12 -0.27 -7.23 -5.58
N GLU A 13 -0.89 -6.92 -4.44
CA GLU A 13 -0.52 -5.77 -3.62
C GLU A 13 0.59 -6.11 -2.64
N LYS A 14 1.41 -5.10 -2.34
CA LYS A 14 2.50 -5.19 -1.38
C LYS A 14 2.53 -3.93 -0.54
N GLY A 15 3.07 -4.04 0.67
CA GLY A 15 3.00 -2.93 1.60
C GLY A 15 3.54 -3.30 2.96
N GLY A 16 3.12 -2.53 3.95
CA GLY A 16 3.52 -2.71 5.33
C GLY A 16 3.12 -1.54 6.21
N VAL A 17 3.59 -1.61 7.45
CA VAL A 17 3.39 -0.58 8.46
C VAL A 17 4.63 0.29 8.53
N ILE A 18 4.46 1.60 8.51
CA ILE A 18 5.52 2.56 8.82
C ILE A 18 5.72 2.49 10.33
N THR A 19 6.92 2.16 10.79
CA THR A 19 7.22 1.95 12.21
C THR A 19 8.38 2.84 12.66
N MET A 20 8.45 3.06 13.96
CA MET A 20 9.64 3.56 14.65
C MET A 20 10.22 2.44 15.51
N ASN A 21 11.55 2.27 15.51
CA ASN A 21 12.21 1.34 16.42
C ASN A 21 12.51 1.99 17.79
N LYS A 22 13.04 1.21 18.74
CA LYS A 22 13.41 1.72 20.08
C LYS A 22 14.54 2.76 20.09
N ASN A 23 15.31 2.86 19.01
CA ASN A 23 16.37 3.85 18.83
C ASN A 23 15.85 5.16 18.19
N GLY A 24 14.58 5.21 17.80
CA GLY A 24 13.97 6.36 17.12
C GLY A 24 14.06 6.30 15.58
N ASP A 25 14.63 5.24 15.00
CA ASP A 25 14.73 5.13 13.54
C ASP A 25 13.39 4.73 12.93
N GLN A 26 13.03 5.38 11.82
CA GLN A 26 11.84 5.02 11.05
C GLN A 26 12.14 3.96 10.00
N GLY A 27 11.20 3.05 9.80
CA GLY A 27 11.28 2.00 8.80
C GLY A 27 9.90 1.59 8.28
N VAL A 28 9.89 0.61 7.38
CA VAL A 28 8.67 -0.07 6.96
C VAL A 28 8.78 -1.54 7.35
N MET A 29 7.90 -1.98 8.24
CA MET A 29 7.69 -3.39 8.53
C MET A 29 6.90 -3.99 7.38
N ALA A 30 7.59 -4.72 6.49
CA ALA A 30 6.97 -5.30 5.31
C ALA A 30 5.93 -6.36 5.68
N ALA A 31 4.78 -6.33 5.02
CA ALA A 31 3.77 -7.37 5.10
C ALA A 31 4.04 -8.52 4.12
N VAL A 32 3.45 -9.67 4.40
CA VAL A 32 3.29 -10.76 3.43
C VAL A 32 2.52 -10.22 2.24
N SER A 33 2.98 -10.57 1.03
CA SER A 33 2.33 -10.13 -0.20
C SER A 33 0.85 -10.53 -0.21
N GLY A 34 0.00 -9.65 -0.74
CA GLY A 34 -1.39 -9.97 -1.01
C GLY A 34 -1.52 -11.15 -1.98
N VAL A 35 -2.70 -11.77 -1.98
CA VAL A 35 -3.01 -12.87 -2.90
C VAL A 35 -2.98 -12.34 -4.33
N THR A 36 -2.40 -13.13 -5.24
CA THR A 36 -2.46 -12.84 -6.67
C THR A 36 -3.89 -13.02 -7.18
N ILE A 37 -4.46 -11.97 -7.75
CA ILE A 37 -5.82 -11.97 -8.30
C ILE A 37 -5.80 -11.57 -9.77
N SER A 38 -6.74 -12.10 -10.55
CA SER A 38 -6.97 -11.69 -11.92
C SER A 38 -7.89 -10.46 -11.95
N PRO A 39 -7.62 -9.45 -12.79
CA PRO A 39 -8.53 -8.30 -12.92
C PRO A 39 -9.90 -8.68 -13.49
N SER A 40 -10.02 -9.88 -14.08
CA SER A 40 -11.30 -10.43 -14.53
C SER A 40 -12.13 -11.05 -13.41
N SER A 41 -11.50 -11.53 -12.34
CA SER A 41 -12.18 -12.09 -11.15
C SER A 41 -12.42 -11.05 -10.05
N GLY A 42 -11.71 -9.93 -10.08
CA GLY A 42 -11.95 -8.80 -9.18
C GLY A 42 -11.12 -7.57 -9.56
N LYS A 43 -11.73 -6.39 -9.46
CA LYS A 43 -11.05 -5.12 -9.77
C LYS A 43 -10.14 -4.61 -8.64
N ASN A 44 -10.29 -5.16 -7.44
CA ASN A 44 -9.52 -4.76 -6.28
C ASN A 44 -8.70 -5.97 -5.82
N ALA A 45 -7.39 -5.83 -5.85
CA ALA A 45 -6.52 -6.70 -5.06
C ALA A 45 -6.56 -6.22 -3.60
N HIS A 46 -6.08 -7.06 -2.67
CA HIS A 46 -6.05 -6.70 -1.27
C HIS A 46 -4.81 -7.27 -0.57
N ILE A 47 -4.31 -6.52 0.39
CA ILE A 47 -3.27 -6.93 1.35
C ILE A 47 -3.67 -6.53 2.78
N ASP A 48 -3.40 -7.44 3.72
CA ASP A 48 -3.35 -7.08 5.13
C ASP A 48 -1.94 -6.60 5.48
N VAL A 49 -1.78 -5.27 5.63
CA VAL A 49 -0.49 -4.64 5.91
C VAL A 49 0.06 -4.97 7.32
N TYR A 50 -0.75 -5.55 8.21
CA TYR A 50 -0.31 -5.97 9.54
C TYR A 50 0.16 -7.42 9.60
N ASN A 51 -0.14 -8.22 8.58
CA ASN A 51 0.39 -9.56 8.43
C ASN A 51 1.88 -9.49 8.04
N SER A 52 2.75 -9.22 9.01
CA SER A 52 4.18 -9.00 8.78
C SER A 52 4.85 -10.21 8.15
N ALA A 53 5.69 -9.97 7.13
CA ALA A 53 6.55 -10.98 6.53
C ALA A 53 7.63 -11.48 7.49
N LYS A 54 7.90 -10.73 8.57
CA LYS A 54 8.87 -11.08 9.62
C LYS A 54 8.30 -10.73 11.01
N PRO A 55 7.38 -11.55 11.55
CA PRO A 55 6.71 -11.23 12.80
C PRO A 55 7.64 -11.04 14.00
N SER A 56 8.80 -11.71 14.00
CA SER A 56 9.80 -11.59 15.07
C SER A 56 10.41 -10.19 15.20
N GLU A 57 10.38 -9.37 14.15
CA GLU A 57 10.96 -8.02 14.18
C GLU A 57 10.05 -7.01 14.92
N TRP A 58 8.79 -7.37 15.23
CA TRP A 58 7.86 -6.51 15.98
C TRP A 58 8.35 -6.19 17.40
N GLY A 59 9.15 -7.06 18.03
CA GLY A 59 9.70 -6.80 19.37
C GLY A 59 10.64 -5.59 19.45
N ASN A 60 11.09 -5.09 18.29
CA ASN A 60 11.94 -3.91 18.17
C ASN A 60 11.18 -2.62 17.83
N VAL A 61 9.89 -2.73 17.53
CA VAL A 61 9.02 -1.59 17.21
C VAL A 61 8.59 -0.89 18.49
N SER A 62 8.82 0.42 18.58
CA SER A 62 8.37 1.28 19.67
C SER A 62 7.01 1.91 19.36
N SER A 63 6.74 2.24 18.09
CA SER A 63 5.45 2.77 17.65
C SER A 63 5.15 2.45 16.20
N GLN A 64 3.85 2.40 15.89
CA GLN A 64 3.33 2.36 14.54
C GLN A 64 2.94 3.78 14.14
N LEU A 65 3.39 4.22 12.97
CA LEU A 65 3.26 5.60 12.54
C LEU A 65 2.23 5.77 11.44
N GLY A 66 2.10 4.82 10.53
CA GLY A 66 1.21 4.91 9.36
C GLY A 66 1.25 3.61 8.57
N THR A 67 0.61 3.56 7.40
CA THR A 67 0.67 2.38 6.54
C THR A 67 0.94 2.75 5.10
N VAL A 68 1.51 1.82 4.35
CA VAL A 68 1.80 2.01 2.94
C VAL A 68 1.50 0.72 2.19
N HIS A 69 0.82 0.81 1.06
CA HIS A 69 0.69 -0.31 0.13
C HIS A 69 0.58 0.14 -1.31
N THR A 70 0.81 -0.79 -2.22
CA THR A 70 0.72 -0.59 -3.67
C THR A 70 -0.62 -1.09 -4.16
N HIS A 71 -1.28 -0.32 -5.02
CA HIS A 71 -2.34 -0.85 -5.85
C HIS A 71 -1.72 -1.56 -7.07
N THR A 72 -2.17 -2.78 -7.28
CA THR A 72 -1.74 -3.65 -8.39
C THR A 72 -2.07 -3.01 -9.73
N SER A 73 -1.14 -2.94 -10.67
CA SER A 73 -1.42 -2.51 -12.04
C SER A 73 -1.43 -3.69 -13.01
N GLY A 74 -2.28 -3.66 -14.02
CA GLY A 74 -2.31 -4.76 -14.98
C GLY A 74 -3.63 -4.82 -15.71
N THR A 75 -3.62 -5.48 -16.87
CA THR A 75 -4.83 -5.70 -17.64
C THR A 75 -4.84 -7.10 -18.20
N GLU A 76 -6.03 -7.70 -18.24
CA GLU A 76 -6.24 -9.01 -18.84
C GLU A 76 -7.30 -8.90 -19.93
N THR A 77 -7.13 -9.64 -21.02
CA THR A 77 -8.11 -9.70 -22.10
C THR A 77 -8.70 -11.10 -22.14
N ILE A 78 -10.02 -11.21 -21.96
CA ILE A 78 -10.75 -12.48 -22.09
C ILE A 78 -11.78 -12.30 -23.23
N GLY A 79 -11.60 -13.07 -24.30
CA GLY A 79 -12.31 -12.83 -25.55
C GLY A 79 -12.03 -11.42 -26.08
N ASN A 80 -13.08 -10.64 -26.33
CA ASN A 80 -12.98 -9.25 -26.83
C ASN A 80 -13.06 -8.19 -25.71
N ARG A 81 -12.99 -8.60 -24.43
CA ARG A 81 -13.15 -7.68 -23.29
C ARG A 81 -11.85 -7.54 -22.52
N LYS A 82 -11.45 -6.28 -22.27
CA LYS A 82 -10.30 -5.91 -21.44
C LYS A 82 -10.74 -5.60 -20.02
N PHE A 83 -10.05 -6.19 -19.05
CA PHE A 83 -10.22 -6.01 -17.62
C PHE A 83 -8.98 -5.32 -17.05
N GLY A 84 -9.14 -4.55 -15.97
CA GLY A 84 -8.04 -3.88 -15.29
C GLY A 84 -8.41 -3.57 -13.84
N PHE A 85 -7.38 -3.33 -13.02
CA PHE A 85 -7.56 -3.01 -11.61
C PHE A 85 -8.01 -1.57 -11.40
N GLU A 86 -8.80 -1.36 -10.36
CA GLU A 86 -8.96 -0.03 -9.79
C GLU A 86 -7.65 0.40 -9.12
N GLN A 87 -7.41 1.69 -9.12
CA GLN A 87 -6.14 2.29 -8.72
C GLN A 87 -6.31 3.40 -7.69
N SER A 88 -7.53 3.92 -7.53
CA SER A 88 -7.86 4.75 -6.39
C SER A 88 -8.16 3.88 -5.18
N PRO A 89 -7.92 4.37 -3.95
CA PRO A 89 -8.30 3.68 -2.72
C PRO A 89 -9.74 3.16 -2.80
N SER A 90 -9.91 1.87 -2.52
CA SER A 90 -11.22 1.24 -2.45
C SER A 90 -11.94 1.64 -1.16
N GLY A 91 -13.25 1.41 -1.08
CA GLY A 91 -13.99 1.56 0.18
C GLY A 91 -13.40 0.69 1.30
N GLN A 92 -12.82 -0.47 0.97
CA GLN A 92 -12.14 -1.33 1.94
C GLN A 92 -10.83 -0.70 2.43
N ASP A 93 -10.04 -0.07 1.55
CA ASP A 93 -8.82 0.65 1.95
C ASP A 93 -9.16 1.77 2.94
N ILE A 94 -10.24 2.49 2.67
CA ILE A 94 -10.76 3.57 3.50
C ILE A 94 -11.25 3.06 4.86
N LEU A 95 -12.09 2.02 4.87
CA LEU A 95 -12.59 1.40 6.11
C LEU A 95 -11.44 0.84 6.96
N ASN A 96 -10.46 0.23 6.31
CA ASN A 96 -9.27 -0.28 6.96
C ASN A 96 -8.48 0.87 7.59
N ALA A 97 -8.29 2.01 6.91
CA ALA A 97 -7.63 3.18 7.49
C ALA A 97 -8.42 3.79 8.66
N ALA A 98 -9.75 3.91 8.54
CA ALA A 98 -10.61 4.44 9.61
C ALA A 98 -10.61 3.53 10.86
N GLY A 99 -10.56 2.21 10.67
CA GLY A 99 -10.51 1.24 11.78
C GLY A 99 -9.15 1.15 12.49
N ARG A 100 -8.10 1.78 11.96
CA ARG A 100 -6.71 1.68 12.48
C ARG A 100 -6.36 2.73 13.55
N GLY A 101 -7.31 3.59 13.93
CA GLY A 101 -7.12 4.61 14.96
C GLY A 101 -6.23 5.78 14.54
N ASN A 102 -5.97 6.70 15.48
CA ASN A 102 -5.13 7.89 15.25
C ASN A 102 -3.65 7.51 15.16
N LEU A 103 -3.25 6.88 14.04
CA LEU A 103 -1.84 6.77 13.69
C LEU A 103 -1.26 8.19 13.48
N PRO A 104 -0.04 8.48 13.97
CA PRO A 104 0.57 9.81 13.86
C PRO A 104 0.75 10.31 12.42
N LEU A 105 0.90 9.39 11.46
CA LEU A 105 1.04 9.66 10.03
C LEU A 105 -0.14 9.08 9.24
N ASN A 106 -0.20 9.45 7.96
CA ASN A 106 -1.23 9.02 7.03
C ASN A 106 -1.03 7.58 6.54
N ASN A 107 -2.03 7.11 5.81
CA ASN A 107 -1.96 5.93 4.98
C ASN A 107 -1.64 6.33 3.54
N TYR A 108 -0.83 5.53 2.86
CA TYR A 108 -0.30 5.83 1.53
C TYR A 108 -0.62 4.68 0.57
N VAL A 109 -1.40 4.95 -0.48
CA VAL A 109 -1.59 4.02 -1.59
C VAL A 109 -0.76 4.45 -2.78
N LEU A 110 0.13 3.58 -3.25
CA LEU A 110 0.99 3.81 -4.39
C LEU A 110 0.37 3.17 -5.63
N SER A 111 -0.25 3.97 -6.48
CA SER A 111 -0.77 3.53 -7.77
C SER A 111 0.28 3.68 -8.86
N SER A 112 0.84 2.54 -9.25
CA SER A 112 1.84 2.46 -10.32
C SER A 112 1.27 2.87 -11.68
N SER A 113 0.06 2.41 -12.05
CA SER A 113 -0.51 2.72 -13.38
C SER A 113 -1.10 4.12 -13.52
N LYS A 114 -1.63 4.72 -12.44
CA LYS A 114 -2.04 6.13 -12.45
C LYS A 114 -0.89 7.09 -12.14
N ASN A 115 0.32 6.58 -11.91
CA ASN A 115 1.50 7.36 -11.51
C ASN A 115 1.18 8.32 -10.33
N THR A 116 0.42 7.83 -9.35
CA THR A 116 -0.16 8.65 -8.28
C THR A 116 0.01 7.96 -6.93
N VAL A 117 0.34 8.75 -5.91
CA VAL A 117 0.27 8.38 -4.50
C VAL A 117 -0.97 9.03 -3.92
N TYR A 118 -1.84 8.24 -3.31
CA TYR A 118 -2.99 8.73 -2.55
C TYR A 118 -2.62 8.75 -1.07
N ILE A 119 -2.83 9.89 -0.42
CA ILE A 119 -2.57 10.11 0.99
C ILE A 119 -3.92 10.27 1.68
N TYR A 120 -4.20 9.44 2.69
CA TYR A 120 -5.52 9.39 3.30
C TYR A 120 -5.45 9.06 4.81
N ASN A 121 -6.41 9.58 5.56
CA ASN A 121 -6.54 9.36 7.01
C ASN A 121 -8.03 9.23 7.36
N GLY A 122 -8.51 7.99 7.50
CA GLY A 122 -9.94 7.72 7.65
C GLY A 122 -10.70 7.75 6.31
N PRO A 123 -11.92 8.33 6.26
CA PRO A 123 -12.80 8.27 5.09
C PRO A 123 -12.26 8.99 3.85
N ASP A 124 -11.43 10.01 4.05
CA ASP A 124 -11.11 10.99 3.01
C ASP A 124 -9.68 10.84 2.47
N THR A 125 -9.56 10.96 1.14
CA THR A 125 -8.27 11.25 0.52
C THR A 125 -7.91 12.70 0.81
N LEU A 126 -6.85 12.90 1.59
CA LEU A 126 -6.36 14.22 1.98
C LEU A 126 -5.61 14.90 0.84
N ALA A 127 -4.81 14.13 0.11
CA ALA A 127 -4.00 14.65 -0.99
C ALA A 127 -3.62 13.54 -1.98
N THR A 128 -3.27 13.96 -3.19
CA THR A 128 -2.62 13.11 -4.19
C THR A 128 -1.29 13.71 -4.60
N PHE A 129 -0.30 12.87 -4.85
CA PHE A 129 1.03 13.31 -5.29
C PHE A 129 1.53 12.46 -6.47
N PRO A 130 2.24 13.00 -7.45
CA PRO A 130 2.80 12.19 -8.54
C PRO A 130 3.80 11.16 -8.00
N LEU A 131 3.62 9.88 -8.36
CA LEU A 131 4.43 8.78 -7.84
C LEU A 131 5.92 8.99 -8.12
N GLN A 132 6.32 9.32 -9.36
CA GLN A 132 7.73 9.57 -9.66
C GLN A 132 8.34 10.69 -8.79
N LYS A 133 7.58 11.75 -8.50
CA LYS A 133 8.06 12.84 -7.64
C LYS A 133 8.17 12.41 -6.18
N PHE A 134 7.24 11.58 -5.71
CA PHE A 134 7.28 11.02 -4.36
C PHE A 134 8.53 10.16 -4.15
N LEU A 135 8.94 9.40 -5.17
CA LEU A 135 10.09 8.49 -5.12
C LEU A 135 11.45 9.15 -5.33
N SER A 136 11.46 10.32 -5.98
CA SER A 136 12.65 11.14 -6.09
C SER A 136 12.91 11.99 -4.83
N PHE A 137 11.95 12.08 -3.91
CA PHE A 137 12.10 12.89 -2.71
C PHE A 137 13.16 12.28 -1.78
N GLY A 138 14.17 13.06 -1.39
CA GLY A 138 15.24 12.61 -0.50
C GLY A 138 16.34 11.77 -1.17
N LYS A 139 16.47 11.84 -2.50
CA LYS A 139 17.70 11.43 -3.22
C LYS A 139 18.69 12.57 -3.32
#